data_AF-A0A930LPU0-F1
#
_entry.id   AF-A0A930LPU0-F1
#
_cell.length_a   1.000
_cell.length_b   1.000
_cell.length_c   1.000
_cell.angle_alpha   90.00
_cell.angle_beta   90.00
_cell.angle_gamma   90.00
#
_symmetry.space_group_name_H-M   'P 1'
#
loop_
_entity.id
_entity.type
_entity.pdbx_description
1 polymer ?
#
loop_
_entity_poly.entity_id
_entity_poly.type
_entity_poly.pdbx_seq_one_letter_code
_entity_poly.pdbx_strand_id
1 'polypeptide(L)'
;YVWARQKGITFGWSDGKFHADAGISNATVAAFAYRAAGSPAVKGDSPYSDVAPGSAFYREILWAQQNKVVLNANGAFDAQYMVTHGELETLIEAFQARAK
;
A
#
# COMPACT_ATOMS: atom_id res chain seq x y z
N TYR A 1 0.50 -11.70 -13.46
CA TYR A 1 -0.50 -10.88 -12.75
C TYR A 1 -1.90 -11.53 -12.64
N VAL A 2 -2.24 -12.56 -13.45
CA VAL A 2 -3.56 -13.22 -13.42
C VAL A 2 -3.95 -13.68 -12.02
N TRP A 3 -3.06 -14.39 -11.32
CA TRP A 3 -3.30 -14.81 -9.93
C TRP A 3 -3.57 -13.63 -8.99
N ALA A 4 -2.73 -12.59 -9.01
CA ALA A 4 -2.89 -11.43 -8.13
C ALA A 4 -4.20 -10.69 -8.39
N ARG A 5 -4.63 -10.63 -9.66
CA ARG A 5 -5.93 -10.08 -10.06
C ARG A 5 -7.10 -10.93 -9.56
N GLN A 6 -7.02 -12.26 -9.72
CA GLN A 6 -8.04 -13.19 -9.22
C GLN A 6 -8.14 -13.16 -7.69
N LYS A 7 -7.03 -12.90 -6.99
CA LYS A 7 -7.02 -12.69 -5.53
C LYS A 7 -7.41 -11.28 -5.10
N GLY A 8 -7.73 -10.38 -6.04
CA GLY A 8 -8.15 -9.01 -5.75
C GLY A 8 -7.02 -8.11 -5.22
N ILE A 9 -5.76 -8.50 -5.37
CA ILE A 9 -4.59 -7.74 -4.89
C ILE A 9 -4.32 -6.53 -5.79
N THR A 10 -4.51 -6.69 -7.10
CA THR A 10 -4.30 -5.63 -8.09
C THR A 10 -5.26 -5.75 -9.25
N PHE A 11 -5.69 -4.62 -9.81
CA PHE A 11 -6.55 -4.56 -10.99
C PHE A 11 -5.80 -4.12 -12.26
N GLY A 12 -4.51 -3.82 -12.13
CA GLY A 12 -3.71 -3.22 -13.22
C GLY A 12 -4.04 -1.74 -13.41
N TRP A 13 -3.63 -1.22 -14.55
CA TRP A 13 -3.81 0.18 -14.95
C TRP A 13 -5.09 0.34 -15.78
N SER A 14 -5.49 1.59 -16.04
CA SER A 14 -6.71 1.92 -16.80
C SER A 14 -6.70 1.38 -18.23
N ASP A 15 -5.52 1.12 -18.79
CA ASP A 15 -5.35 0.49 -20.11
C ASP A 15 -5.51 -1.05 -20.09
N GLY A 16 -5.82 -1.62 -18.92
CA GLY A 16 -6.02 -3.05 -18.70
C GLY A 16 -4.72 -3.84 -18.56
N LYS A 17 -3.54 -3.20 -18.59
CA LYS A 17 -2.24 -3.87 -18.48
C LYS A 17 -1.71 -3.82 -17.05
N PHE A 18 -0.76 -4.70 -16.76
CA PHE A 18 -0.11 -4.77 -15.46
C PHE A 18 1.12 -3.85 -15.34
N HIS A 19 1.83 -3.58 -16.46
CA HIS A 19 3.09 -2.81 -16.50
C HIS A 19 4.14 -3.38 -15.53
N ALA A 20 4.62 -4.60 -15.83
CA ALA A 20 5.51 -5.35 -14.93
C ALA A 20 6.89 -4.70 -14.72
N ASP A 21 7.28 -3.82 -15.62
CA ASP A 21 8.52 -3.04 -15.65
C ASP A 21 8.38 -1.66 -15.00
N ALA A 22 7.16 -1.23 -14.69
CA ALA A 22 6.93 0.02 -13.98
C ALA A 22 7.38 -0.10 -12.51
N GLY A 23 8.03 0.96 -12.01
CA GLY A 23 8.27 1.12 -10.58
C GLY A 23 6.97 1.17 -9.79
N ILE A 24 7.02 0.79 -8.52
CA ILE A 24 5.88 0.84 -7.62
C ILE A 24 6.02 2.00 -6.64
N SER A 25 4.94 2.75 -6.44
CA SER A 25 4.92 3.83 -5.45
C SER A 25 4.60 3.32 -4.04
N ASN A 26 4.89 4.14 -3.03
CA ASN A 26 4.52 3.87 -1.64
C ASN A 26 3.01 3.61 -1.49
N ALA A 27 2.17 4.40 -2.18
CA ALA A 27 0.73 4.16 -2.22
C ALA A 27 0.34 2.83 -2.88
N THR A 28 1.08 2.40 -3.91
CA THR A 28 0.85 1.10 -4.57
C THR A 28 1.15 -0.05 -3.62
N VAL A 29 2.24 0.03 -2.85
CA VAL A 29 2.57 -0.96 -1.83
C VAL A 29 1.49 -1.03 -0.76
N ALA A 30 1.06 0.12 -0.21
CA ALA A 30 -0.03 0.17 0.77
C ALA A 30 -1.32 -0.46 0.22
N ALA A 31 -1.68 -0.16 -1.03
CA ALA A 31 -2.85 -0.72 -1.70
C ALA A 31 -2.78 -2.24 -1.84
N PHE A 32 -1.63 -2.77 -2.29
CA PHE A 32 -1.45 -4.21 -2.46
C PHE A 32 -1.43 -4.94 -1.12
N ALA A 33 -0.72 -4.40 -0.13
CA ALA A 33 -0.66 -4.97 1.21
C ALA A 33 -2.05 -5.03 1.85
N TYR A 34 -2.80 -3.93 1.85
CA TYR A 34 -4.18 -3.89 2.38
C TYR A 34 -5.08 -4.95 1.73
N ARG A 35 -5.03 -5.07 0.39
CA ARG A 35 -5.85 -6.04 -0.34
C ARG A 35 -5.41 -7.48 -0.09
N ALA A 36 -4.10 -7.71 -0.04
CA ALA A 36 -3.55 -9.01 0.34
C ALA A 36 -3.90 -9.40 1.79
N ALA A 37 -4.18 -8.43 2.66
CA ALA A 37 -4.71 -8.66 4.01
C ALA A 37 -6.22 -8.94 4.07
N GLY A 38 -6.90 -9.03 2.92
CA GLY A 38 -8.34 -9.28 2.85
C GLY A 38 -9.20 -8.03 2.95
N SER A 39 -8.61 -6.83 2.74
CA SER A 39 -9.32 -5.55 2.78
C SER A 39 -10.13 -5.31 4.08
N PRO A 40 -9.52 -5.45 5.26
CA PRO A 40 -10.23 -5.32 6.54
C PRO A 40 -10.82 -3.93 6.74
N ALA A 41 -11.87 -3.83 7.56
CA ALA A 41 -12.44 -2.52 7.93
C ALA A 41 -11.40 -1.66 8.67
N VAL A 42 -11.33 -0.38 8.28
CA VAL A 42 -10.40 0.60 8.85
C VAL A 42 -11.20 1.74 9.45
N LYS A 43 -10.79 2.21 10.63
CA LYS A 43 -11.39 3.36 11.33
C LYS A 43 -10.30 4.29 11.82
N GLY A 44 -10.68 5.54 12.11
CA GLY A 44 -9.78 6.60 12.56
C GLY A 44 -9.32 7.50 11.42
N ASP A 45 -8.42 8.41 11.77
CA ASP A 45 -7.89 9.41 10.86
C ASP A 45 -6.42 9.14 10.54
N SER A 46 -6.03 9.47 9.31
CA SER A 46 -4.63 9.47 8.88
C SER A 46 -3.79 10.40 9.77
N PRO A 47 -2.62 9.93 10.27
CA PRO A 47 -1.68 10.80 10.97
C PRO A 47 -0.80 11.62 10.02
N TYR A 48 -0.92 11.41 8.70
CA TYR A 48 -0.07 12.05 7.71
C TYR A 48 -0.63 13.41 7.27
N SER A 49 0.25 14.40 7.17
CA SER A 49 -0.13 15.77 6.80
C SER A 49 -0.56 15.92 5.34
N ASP A 50 -0.16 15.00 4.47
CA ASP A 50 -0.42 14.98 3.02
C ASP A 50 -1.51 13.96 2.61
N VAL A 51 -2.17 13.30 3.58
CA VAL A 51 -3.21 12.31 3.33
C VAL A 51 -4.50 12.71 4.05
N ALA A 52 -5.34 13.49 3.36
CA ALA A 52 -6.65 13.90 3.84
C ALA A 52 -7.75 12.88 3.49
N PRO A 53 -8.86 12.84 4.25
CA PRO A 53 -10.03 12.04 3.86
C PRO A 53 -10.45 12.35 2.41
N GLY A 54 -10.60 11.30 1.60
CA GLY A 54 -10.90 11.41 0.17
C GLY A 54 -9.68 11.33 -0.76
N SER A 55 -8.44 11.38 -0.23
CA SER A 55 -7.24 11.09 -1.01
C SER A 55 -7.30 9.69 -1.64
N ALA A 56 -6.65 9.54 -2.79
CA ALA A 56 -6.49 8.24 -3.43
C ALA A 56 -5.84 7.25 -2.44
N PHE A 57 -6.40 6.03 -2.37
CA PHE A 57 -5.94 4.97 -1.46
C PHE A 57 -5.94 5.32 0.03
N TYR A 58 -6.71 6.34 0.47
CA TYR A 58 -6.75 6.79 1.86
C TYR A 58 -6.91 5.64 2.88
N ARG A 59 -7.86 4.74 2.61
CA ARG A 59 -8.13 3.59 3.49
C ARG A 59 -6.97 2.62 3.55
N GLU A 60 -6.36 2.34 2.39
CA GLU A 60 -5.21 1.44 2.30
C GLU A 60 -3.97 2.01 2.99
N ILE A 61 -3.73 3.32 2.84
CA ILE A 61 -2.64 4.04 3.51
C ILE A 61 -2.84 4.04 5.02
N LEU A 62 -4.04 4.36 5.50
CA LEU A 62 -4.37 4.35 6.93
C LEU A 62 -4.18 2.95 7.54
N TRP A 63 -4.66 1.90 6.85
CA TRP A 63 -4.44 0.53 7.32
C TRP A 63 -2.96 0.16 7.38
N ALA A 64 -2.20 0.51 6.33
CA ALA A 64 -0.77 0.23 6.26
C ALA A 64 -0.05 0.89 7.44
N GLN A 65 -0.39 2.14 7.76
CA GLN A 65 0.14 2.86 8.92
C GLN A 65 -0.19 2.16 10.23
N GLN A 66 -1.46 1.78 10.45
CA GLN A 66 -1.90 1.09 11.67
C GLN A 66 -1.22 -0.26 11.87
N ASN A 67 -0.82 -0.92 10.77
CA ASN A 67 -0.14 -2.22 10.78
C ASN A 67 1.38 -2.10 10.60
N LYS A 68 1.93 -0.87 10.63
CA LYS A 68 3.37 -0.58 10.46
C LYS A 68 3.96 -1.09 9.14
N VAL A 69 3.15 -1.19 8.10
CA VAL A 69 3.56 -1.54 6.73
C VAL A 69 3.84 -0.24 5.95
N VAL A 70 4.70 0.61 6.50
CA VAL A 70 5.01 1.95 5.96
C VAL A 70 6.49 2.28 6.18
N LEU A 71 7.07 3.08 5.28
CA LEU A 71 8.45 3.56 5.45
C LEU A 71 8.54 4.67 6.51
N ASN A 72 7.53 5.55 6.54
CA ASN A 72 7.42 6.64 7.51
C ASN A 72 6.20 6.42 8.40
N ALA A 73 6.38 6.43 9.73
CA ALA A 73 5.28 6.21 10.69
C ALA A 73 4.44 7.46 10.95
N ASN A 74 5.00 8.66 10.71
CA ASN A 74 4.40 9.97 10.94
C ASN A 74 4.99 11.02 9.97
N GLY A 75 4.44 12.24 9.97
CA GLY A 75 4.86 13.30 9.07
C GLY A 75 4.13 13.24 7.73
N ALA A 76 4.85 13.22 6.61
CA ALA A 76 4.28 13.02 5.28
C ALA A 76 4.37 11.54 4.87
N PHE A 77 3.33 11.01 4.24
CA PHE A 77 3.32 9.66 3.68
C PHE A 77 4.14 9.58 2.38
N ASP A 78 4.13 10.64 1.57
CA ASP A 78 4.74 10.69 0.24
C ASP A 78 4.24 9.57 -0.68
N ALA A 79 2.96 9.69 -1.06
CA ALA A 79 2.23 8.66 -1.81
C ALA A 79 2.86 8.31 -3.18
N GLN A 80 3.63 9.24 -3.76
CA GLN A 80 4.25 9.11 -5.07
C GLN A 80 5.70 8.63 -5.01
N TYR A 81 6.29 8.55 -3.82
CA TYR A 81 7.63 8.04 -3.62
C TYR A 81 7.80 6.66 -4.28
N MET A 82 8.80 6.52 -5.16
CA MET A 82 9.12 5.25 -5.82
C MET A 82 9.96 4.40 -4.87
N VAL A 83 9.43 3.24 -4.51
CA VAL A 83 10.04 2.35 -3.53
C VAL A 83 11.23 1.61 -4.14
N THR A 84 12.36 1.62 -3.46
CA THR A 84 13.55 0.84 -3.85
C THR A 84 13.38 -0.65 -3.49
N HIS A 85 14.26 -1.51 -4.00
CA HIS A 85 14.20 -2.94 -3.67
C HIS A 85 14.35 -3.21 -2.16
N GLY A 86 15.32 -2.58 -1.49
CA GLY A 86 15.55 -2.77 -0.05
C GLY A 86 14.42 -2.22 0.84
N GLU A 87 13.76 -1.14 0.40
CA GLU A 87 12.57 -0.63 1.09
C GLU A 87 11.37 -1.56 0.87
N LEU A 88 11.21 -2.11 -0.33
CA LEU A 88 10.17 -3.11 -0.59
C LEU A 88 10.37 -4.37 0.27
N GLU A 89 11.60 -4.84 0.43
CA GLU A 89 11.95 -5.93 1.35
C GLU A 89 11.49 -5.60 2.77
N THR A 90 11.86 -4.42 3.27
CA THR A 90 11.45 -3.94 4.61
C THR A 90 9.92 -3.93 4.77
N LEU A 91 9.20 -3.44 3.76
CA LEU A 91 7.73 -3.39 3.79
C LEU A 91 7.11 -4.80 3.74
N ILE A 92 7.67 -5.74 2.98
CA ILE A 92 7.20 -7.12 2.93
C ILE A 92 7.46 -7.83 4.26
N GLU A 93 8.61 -7.61 4.89
CA GLU A 93 8.90 -8.14 6.23
C GLU A 93 7.92 -7.62 7.27
N ALA A 94 7.69 -6.30 7.29
CA ALA A 94 6.71 -5.67 8.17
C ALA A 94 5.30 -6.25 7.94
N PHE A 95 4.91 -6.43 6.68
CA PHE A 95 3.67 -7.08 6.31
C PHE A 95 3.59 -8.48 6.91
N GLN A 96 4.57 -9.35 6.69
CA GLN A 96 4.57 -10.72 7.21
C GLN A 96 4.55 -10.78 8.74
N ALA A 97 5.27 -9.87 9.41
CA ALA A 97 5.34 -9.81 10.86
C ALA A 97 4.01 -9.42 11.52
N ARG A 98 3.13 -8.67 10.84
CA ARG A 98 1.85 -8.20 11.40
C ARG A 98 0.88 -9.32 11.79
N ALA A 99 1.04 -10.51 11.22
CA ALA A 99 0.14 -11.65 11.41
C ALA A 99 0.55 -12.58 12.56
N LYS A 100 1.65 -12.25 13.25
CA LYS A 100 2.13 -12.94 14.46
C LYS A 100 1.69 -12.16 15.69
#